data_AF-A0A2D4PP27-F1
#
_entry.id   AF-A0A2D4PP27-F1
#
_cell.length_a   1.000
_cell.length_b   1.000
_cell.length_c   1.000
_cell.angle_alpha   90.00
_cell.angle_beta   90.00
_cell.angle_gamma   90.00
#
_symmetry.space_group_name_H-M   'P 1'
#
loop_
_entity.id
_entity.type
_entity.pdbx_description
1 polymer ?
#
loop_
_entity_poly.entity_id
_entity_poly.type
_entity_poly.pdbx_seq_one_letter_code
_entity_poly.pdbx_strand_id
1 'polypeptide(L)'
;MEVILNPKESAKFIAENSKDVYLEDGGVQKVAEMLFNKVTEKEFSVAGWKSSHELNPQEASEDAVNWVFVADVLNFSFWSEHEDHKCLVKYKGKTYSGYWSLCAAINRALDEGTPITSASYYATMTLDQVKHAFRSDTEVPMPLIEERHRVLNEAGTILLEKFGGSYLTCVKESGKSAQKLLQIIVENFPSFRDETTFQNRKVAFYKRAQILVADTWSVLDGKGDGCFSDISKISIFADYRIPQVLVHLGAMRYSEELMNKLKKGHMFQFGDNQEVEIRGCSIWCCELICSSLLELYKKKGDNMNEKINAILLDYYLWDYAQDHREDMKRVPFHHVRSIYY
;
A
#
# COMPACT_ATOMS: atom_id res chain seq x y z
N MET A 1 1.07 -28.84 6.26
CA MET A 1 1.42 -27.62 5.52
C MET A 1 2.19 -26.73 6.46
N GLU A 2 3.27 -26.10 6.01
CA GLU A 2 4.01 -25.13 6.81
C GLU A 2 3.11 -23.92 7.10
N VAL A 3 3.06 -23.45 8.34
CA VAL A 3 2.18 -22.33 8.74
C VAL A 3 2.81 -21.02 8.28
N ILE A 4 2.12 -20.30 7.40
CA ILE A 4 2.53 -18.96 6.94
C ILE A 4 2.20 -17.96 8.05
N LEU A 5 3.19 -17.15 8.45
CA LEU A 5 2.98 -16.09 9.41
C LEU A 5 2.12 -14.96 8.84
N ASN A 6 1.28 -14.33 9.66
CA ASN A 6 0.58 -13.11 9.25
C ASN A 6 1.57 -11.94 9.06
N PRO A 7 1.19 -10.80 8.45
CA PRO A 7 2.12 -9.71 8.17
C PRO A 7 2.87 -9.17 9.39
N LYS A 8 2.19 -9.01 10.53
CA LYS A 8 2.80 -8.48 11.75
C LYS A 8 3.75 -9.49 12.39
N GLU A 9 3.38 -10.76 12.43
CA GLU A 9 4.26 -11.84 12.92
C GLU A 9 5.47 -12.05 12.01
N SER A 10 5.27 -11.96 10.69
CA SER A 10 6.33 -12.01 9.68
C SER A 10 7.32 -10.86 9.90
N ALA A 11 6.82 -9.64 10.02
CA ALA A 11 7.63 -8.44 10.26
C ALA A 11 8.47 -8.56 11.53
N LYS A 12 7.87 -9.01 12.64
CA LYS A 12 8.58 -9.25 13.89
C LYS A 12 9.70 -10.29 13.71
N PHE A 13 9.37 -11.44 13.12
CA PHE A 13 10.34 -12.52 12.88
C PHE A 13 11.50 -12.04 11.98
N ILE A 14 11.21 -11.28 10.92
CA ILE A 14 12.22 -10.72 10.03
C ILE A 14 13.11 -9.73 10.81
N ALA A 15 12.52 -8.80 11.55
CA ALA A 15 13.28 -7.78 12.30
C ALA A 15 14.20 -8.38 13.38
N GLU A 16 13.74 -9.43 14.08
CA GLU A 16 14.55 -10.16 15.07
C GLU A 16 15.73 -10.93 14.45
N ASN A 17 15.69 -11.19 13.14
CA ASN A 17 16.67 -12.01 12.43
C ASN A 17 17.35 -11.27 11.26
N SER A 18 17.16 -9.96 11.13
CA SER A 18 17.74 -9.12 10.07
C SER A 18 19.24 -8.92 10.29
N LYS A 19 19.98 -8.84 9.18
CA LYS A 19 21.45 -8.65 9.17
C LYS A 19 21.85 -7.33 8.51
N ASP A 20 21.03 -6.83 7.60
CA ASP A 20 21.31 -5.66 6.79
C ASP A 20 20.43 -4.45 7.14
N VAL A 21 19.40 -4.63 7.97
CA VAL A 21 18.47 -3.58 8.35
C VAL A 21 18.31 -3.54 9.87
N TYR A 22 18.58 -2.39 10.47
CA TYR A 22 18.59 -2.18 11.91
C TYR A 22 17.50 -1.19 12.30
N LEU A 23 16.78 -1.49 13.37
CA LEU A 23 15.84 -0.56 14.00
C LEU A 23 16.57 0.23 15.07
N GLU A 24 16.36 1.54 15.10
CA GLU A 24 17.08 2.46 15.98
C GLU A 24 16.10 3.01 17.03
N ASP A 25 16.15 2.47 18.26
CA ASP A 25 15.18 2.78 19.33
C ASP A 25 15.05 4.30 19.60
N GLY A 26 16.18 5.02 19.61
CA GLY A 26 16.18 6.47 19.79
C GLY A 26 15.49 7.21 18.63
N GLY A 27 15.65 6.69 17.41
CA GLY A 27 14.95 7.21 16.22
C GLY A 27 13.45 6.92 16.27
N VAL A 28 13.06 5.71 16.67
CA VAL A 28 11.64 5.33 16.87
C VAL A 28 10.97 6.27 17.88
N GLN A 29 11.62 6.55 19.02
CA GLN A 29 11.10 7.48 20.02
C GLN A 29 10.97 8.90 19.46
N LYS A 30 11.99 9.39 18.76
CA LYS A 30 11.97 10.72 18.13
C LYS A 30 10.84 10.86 17.10
N VAL A 31 10.58 9.82 16.30
CA VAL A 31 9.46 9.83 15.33
C VAL A 31 8.13 9.81 16.06
N ALA A 32 7.97 9.03 17.12
CA ALA A 32 6.76 9.05 17.95
C ALA A 32 6.51 10.44 18.59
N GLU A 33 7.55 11.10 19.08
CA GLU A 33 7.46 12.47 19.62
C GLU A 33 7.08 13.49 18.54
N MET A 34 7.67 13.38 17.34
CA MET A 34 7.31 14.21 16.18
C MET A 34 5.82 14.07 15.83
N LEU A 35 5.32 12.82 15.84
CA LEU A 35 3.92 12.51 15.53
C LEU A 35 2.96 12.89 16.66
N PHE A 36 3.44 13.10 17.88
CA PHE A 36 2.61 13.32 19.06
C PHE A 36 1.54 14.40 18.82
N ASN A 37 1.94 15.58 18.34
CA ASN A 37 1.00 16.68 18.08
C ASN A 37 0.18 16.47 16.78
N LYS A 38 0.68 15.66 15.84
CA LYS A 38 0.05 15.42 14.54
C LYS A 38 -1.16 14.50 14.59
N VAL A 39 -1.19 13.55 15.53
CA VAL A 39 -2.29 12.57 15.68
C VAL A 39 -3.65 13.24 15.92
N THR A 40 -3.66 14.44 16.50
CA THR A 40 -4.90 15.20 16.73
C THR A 40 -5.31 16.10 15.57
N GLU A 41 -4.42 16.27 14.58
CA GLU A 41 -4.67 17.11 13.41
C GLU A 41 -5.51 16.35 12.37
N LYS A 42 -6.18 17.11 11.48
CA LYS A 42 -7.05 16.52 10.45
C LYS A 42 -6.29 15.59 9.51
N GLU A 43 -5.01 15.87 9.24
CA GLU A 43 -4.13 15.07 8.37
C GLU A 43 -4.00 13.62 8.85
N PHE A 44 -4.06 13.37 10.17
CA PHE A 44 -4.01 12.03 10.75
C PHE A 44 -5.42 11.42 10.90
N SER A 45 -6.24 11.51 9.85
CA SER A 45 -7.60 10.96 9.86
C SER A 45 -8.06 10.54 8.47
N VAL A 46 -9.07 9.66 8.40
CA VAL A 46 -9.73 9.27 7.14
C VAL A 46 -10.24 10.51 6.37
N ALA A 47 -10.76 11.50 7.09
CA ALA A 47 -11.24 12.74 6.49
C ALA A 47 -10.10 13.59 5.91
N GLY A 48 -8.92 13.56 6.54
CA GLY A 48 -7.70 14.18 6.01
C GLY A 48 -7.29 13.51 4.70
N TRP A 49 -7.10 12.19 4.74
CA TRP A 49 -6.75 11.37 3.58
C TRP A 49 -7.70 11.62 2.40
N LYS A 50 -9.02 11.51 2.60
CA LYS A 50 -10.01 11.80 1.54
C LYS A 50 -9.84 13.18 0.92
N SER A 51 -9.62 14.21 1.74
CA SER A 51 -9.50 15.58 1.27
C SER A 51 -8.19 15.88 0.53
N SER A 52 -7.12 15.15 0.82
CA SER A 52 -5.83 15.29 0.14
C SER A 52 -5.78 14.52 -1.19
N HIS A 53 -6.61 13.49 -1.33
CA HIS A 53 -6.56 12.54 -2.44
C HIS A 53 -7.67 12.81 -3.49
N GLU A 54 -7.55 13.90 -4.26
CA GLU A 54 -8.62 14.41 -5.16
C GLU A 54 -9.07 13.44 -6.26
N LEU A 55 -8.23 12.47 -6.63
CA LEU A 55 -8.54 11.47 -7.65
C LEU A 55 -9.32 10.27 -7.09
N ASN A 56 -9.40 10.13 -5.76
CA ASN A 56 -10.15 9.05 -5.13
C ASN A 56 -11.64 9.44 -5.04
N PRO A 57 -12.55 8.46 -5.00
CA PRO A 57 -13.97 8.71 -4.78
C PRO A 57 -14.21 9.48 -3.48
N GLN A 58 -14.98 10.56 -3.58
CA GLN A 58 -15.29 11.43 -2.43
C GLN A 58 -16.57 11.01 -1.70
N GLU A 59 -17.47 10.32 -2.39
CA GLU A 59 -18.75 9.85 -1.86
C GLU A 59 -18.69 8.34 -1.57
N ALA A 60 -19.24 7.93 -0.44
CA ALA A 60 -19.35 6.51 -0.08
C ALA A 60 -20.48 5.85 -0.89
N SER A 61 -20.12 4.97 -1.82
CA SER A 61 -21.05 4.23 -2.68
C SER A 61 -20.47 2.87 -3.08
N GLU A 62 -21.30 2.01 -3.68
CA GLU A 62 -20.80 0.76 -4.27
C GLU A 62 -19.84 1.03 -5.43
N ASP A 63 -20.07 2.08 -6.23
CA ASP A 63 -19.15 2.50 -7.30
C ASP A 63 -17.79 2.92 -6.74
N ALA A 64 -17.77 3.60 -5.59
CA ALA A 64 -16.54 3.98 -4.91
C ALA A 64 -15.74 2.75 -4.44
N VAL A 65 -16.44 1.74 -3.89
CA VAL A 65 -15.84 0.46 -3.49
C VAL A 65 -15.29 -0.32 -4.69
N ASN A 66 -16.02 -0.33 -5.81
CA ASN A 66 -15.56 -0.96 -7.06
C ASN A 66 -14.36 -0.22 -7.68
N TRP A 67 -14.33 1.11 -7.59
CA TRP A 67 -13.18 1.92 -8.00
C TRP A 67 -11.94 1.58 -7.17
N VAL A 68 -12.08 1.53 -5.84
CA VAL A 68 -11.00 1.15 -4.91
C VAL A 68 -10.47 -0.23 -5.25
N PHE A 69 -11.36 -1.19 -5.49
CA PHE A 69 -10.96 -2.55 -5.87
C PHE A 69 -10.06 -2.57 -7.11
N VAL A 70 -10.44 -1.86 -8.18
CA VAL A 70 -9.62 -1.80 -9.41
C VAL A 70 -8.30 -1.07 -9.17
N ALA A 71 -8.32 0.04 -8.43
CA ALA A 71 -7.10 0.77 -8.08
C ALA A 71 -6.11 -0.14 -7.35
N ASP A 72 -6.57 -0.92 -6.37
CA ASP A 72 -5.70 -1.75 -5.51
C ASP A 72 -5.27 -3.07 -6.12
N VAL A 73 -6.10 -3.68 -6.98
CA VAL A 73 -5.67 -4.78 -7.85
C VAL A 73 -4.44 -4.36 -8.69
N LEU A 74 -4.39 -3.08 -9.06
CA LEU A 74 -3.38 -2.47 -9.93
C LEU A 74 -2.30 -1.67 -9.17
N ASN A 75 -2.31 -1.67 -7.83
CA ASN A 75 -1.44 -0.82 -7.00
C ASN A 75 -0.01 -1.40 -6.82
N PHE A 76 0.75 -1.42 -7.92
CA PHE A 76 2.12 -1.94 -7.96
C PHE A 76 3.00 -1.27 -9.03
N SER A 77 4.31 -1.26 -8.80
CA SER A 77 5.40 -0.95 -9.75
C SER A 77 5.35 0.45 -10.38
N PHE A 78 5.09 1.49 -9.59
CA PHE A 78 4.99 2.89 -10.09
C PHE A 78 6.30 3.66 -10.16
N TRP A 79 7.38 3.14 -9.58
CA TRP A 79 8.68 3.81 -9.60
C TRP A 79 9.34 3.69 -10.99
N SER A 80 10.19 4.67 -11.32
CA SER A 80 10.92 4.76 -12.59
C SER A 80 12.42 4.80 -12.33
N GLU A 81 13.21 4.15 -13.19
CA GLU A 81 14.68 4.12 -13.09
C GLU A 81 15.32 5.49 -13.36
N HIS A 82 14.67 6.29 -14.20
CA HIS A 82 15.14 7.63 -14.58
C HIS A 82 14.04 8.67 -14.35
N GLU A 83 14.41 9.83 -13.81
CA GLU A 83 13.45 10.89 -13.50
C GLU A 83 12.78 11.48 -14.74
N ASP A 84 13.49 11.48 -15.88
CA ASP A 84 13.03 12.02 -17.16
C ASP A 84 12.24 11.00 -17.99
N HIS A 85 12.14 9.74 -17.52
CA HIS A 85 11.50 8.64 -18.24
C HIS A 85 10.38 8.01 -17.38
N LYS A 86 9.27 8.74 -17.27
CA LYS A 86 8.11 8.38 -16.43
C LYS A 86 6.84 8.21 -17.25
N CYS A 87 6.01 7.25 -16.85
CA CYS A 87 4.60 7.20 -17.24
C CYS A 87 3.87 8.37 -16.57
N LEU A 88 3.43 9.32 -17.37
CA LEU A 88 2.62 10.45 -16.93
C LEU A 88 1.22 10.35 -17.52
N VAL A 89 0.21 10.75 -16.77
CA VAL A 89 -1.19 10.77 -17.24
C VAL A 89 -1.76 12.15 -17.03
N LYS A 90 -2.27 12.77 -18.10
CA LYS A 90 -3.00 14.03 -18.05
C LYS A 90 -4.47 13.77 -17.83
N TYR A 91 -5.03 14.44 -16.83
CA TYR A 91 -6.45 14.36 -16.51
C TYR A 91 -6.91 15.70 -15.93
N LYS A 92 -8.04 16.23 -16.44
CA LYS A 92 -8.64 17.52 -16.04
C LYS A 92 -7.62 18.68 -15.93
N GLY A 93 -6.72 18.76 -16.90
CA GLY A 93 -5.73 19.85 -17.00
C GLY A 93 -4.50 19.72 -16.10
N LYS A 94 -4.40 18.66 -15.29
CA LYS A 94 -3.23 18.35 -14.46
C LYS A 94 -2.49 17.12 -14.99
N THR A 95 -1.18 17.05 -14.75
CA THR A 95 -0.33 15.91 -15.10
C THR A 95 0.03 15.16 -13.83
N TYR A 96 -0.25 13.86 -13.80
CA TYR A 96 0.01 12.99 -12.65
C TYR A 96 1.18 12.03 -12.95
N SER A 97 1.82 11.55 -11.88
CA SER A 97 2.95 10.61 -11.93
C SER A 97 2.82 9.55 -10.83
N GLY A 98 3.52 8.41 -10.99
CA GLY A 98 3.51 7.35 -9.99
C GLY A 98 2.13 6.71 -9.82
N TYR A 99 1.73 6.42 -8.56
CA TYR A 99 0.40 5.90 -8.24
C TYR A 99 -0.72 6.79 -8.80
N TRP A 100 -0.53 8.11 -8.76
CA TRP A 100 -1.52 9.05 -9.25
C TRP A 100 -1.77 8.97 -10.76
N SER A 101 -0.80 8.48 -11.55
CA SER A 101 -1.04 8.18 -12.96
C SER A 101 -2.09 7.09 -13.14
N LEU A 102 -2.13 6.08 -12.28
CA LEU A 102 -3.13 5.03 -12.32
C LEU A 102 -4.52 5.59 -11.99
N CYS A 103 -4.66 6.33 -10.89
CA CYS A 103 -5.94 6.92 -10.50
C CYS A 103 -6.48 7.86 -11.59
N ALA A 104 -5.61 8.69 -12.16
CA ALA A 104 -5.96 9.58 -13.27
C ALA A 104 -6.41 8.80 -14.52
N ALA A 105 -5.76 7.68 -14.82
CA ALA A 105 -6.14 6.83 -15.95
C ALA A 105 -7.48 6.12 -15.74
N ILE A 106 -7.76 5.60 -14.53
CA ILE A 106 -9.05 5.00 -14.18
C ILE A 106 -10.16 6.04 -14.38
N ASN A 107 -9.98 7.24 -13.81
CA ASN A 107 -10.97 8.31 -13.92
C ASN A 107 -11.15 8.80 -15.36
N ARG A 108 -10.06 8.93 -16.13
CA ARG A 108 -10.13 9.28 -17.55
C ARG A 108 -10.90 8.22 -18.35
N ALA A 109 -10.66 6.94 -18.10
CA ALA A 109 -11.38 5.86 -18.77
C ALA A 109 -12.89 5.88 -18.46
N LEU A 110 -13.26 6.16 -17.20
CA LEU A 110 -14.66 6.34 -16.79
C LEU A 110 -15.30 7.55 -17.49
N ASP A 111 -14.64 8.70 -17.51
CA ASP A 111 -15.11 9.92 -18.20
C ASP A 111 -15.22 9.70 -19.74
N GLU A 112 -14.42 8.80 -20.31
CA GLU A 112 -14.47 8.36 -21.72
C GLU A 112 -15.55 7.29 -22.00
N GLY A 113 -16.32 6.89 -20.98
CA GLY A 113 -17.40 5.91 -21.10
C GLY A 113 -16.94 4.45 -21.06
N THR A 114 -15.69 4.18 -20.69
CA THR A 114 -15.20 2.82 -20.45
C THR A 114 -15.59 2.38 -19.03
N PRO A 115 -16.39 1.31 -18.86
CA PRO A 115 -16.82 0.83 -17.54
C PRO A 115 -15.69 0.02 -16.85
N ILE A 116 -14.53 0.66 -16.68
CA ILE A 116 -13.27 0.04 -16.21
C ILE A 116 -13.37 -0.51 -14.77
N THR A 117 -14.38 -0.09 -14.00
CA THR A 117 -14.67 -0.55 -12.63
C THR A 117 -15.70 -1.68 -12.57
N SER A 118 -16.24 -2.13 -13.71
CA SER A 118 -17.22 -3.23 -13.77
C SER A 118 -16.54 -4.59 -13.96
N ALA A 119 -16.77 -5.53 -13.04
CA ALA A 119 -16.16 -6.86 -13.09
C ALA A 119 -16.46 -7.61 -14.40
N SER A 120 -17.68 -7.49 -14.93
CA SER A 120 -18.03 -8.12 -16.21
C SER A 120 -17.24 -7.56 -17.40
N TYR A 121 -16.90 -6.28 -17.35
CA TYR A 121 -16.07 -5.65 -18.37
C TYR A 121 -14.61 -6.10 -18.24
N TYR A 122 -14.02 -5.89 -17.06
CA TYR A 122 -12.60 -6.12 -16.87
C TYR A 122 -12.20 -7.58 -16.70
N ALA A 123 -13.14 -8.53 -16.60
CA ALA A 123 -12.92 -9.98 -16.70
C ALA A 123 -12.66 -10.46 -18.14
N THR A 124 -13.07 -9.68 -19.14
CA THR A 124 -12.97 -10.04 -20.56
C THR A 124 -12.22 -9.01 -21.39
N MET A 125 -11.60 -8.03 -20.72
CA MET A 125 -10.94 -6.92 -21.39
C MET A 125 -9.68 -7.41 -22.10
N THR A 126 -9.48 -6.97 -23.34
CA THR A 126 -8.31 -7.28 -24.14
C THR A 126 -7.09 -6.45 -23.71
N LEU A 127 -5.88 -6.93 -24.03
CA LEU A 127 -4.66 -6.17 -23.74
C LEU A 127 -4.67 -4.79 -24.41
N ASP A 128 -5.23 -4.66 -25.61
CA ASP A 128 -5.31 -3.37 -26.31
C ASP A 128 -6.26 -2.40 -25.61
N GLN A 129 -7.37 -2.88 -25.06
CA GLN A 129 -8.25 -2.07 -24.21
C GLN A 129 -7.56 -1.64 -22.91
N VAL A 130 -6.76 -2.52 -22.28
CA VAL A 130 -5.93 -2.17 -21.11
C VAL A 130 -4.91 -1.09 -21.47
N LYS A 131 -4.17 -1.28 -22.58
CA LYS A 131 -3.20 -0.30 -23.08
C LYS A 131 -3.86 1.04 -23.37
N HIS A 132 -5.07 1.05 -23.93
CA HIS A 132 -5.82 2.27 -24.19
C HIS A 132 -6.31 2.95 -22.91
N ALA A 133 -6.91 2.21 -21.97
CA ALA A 133 -7.42 2.77 -20.72
C ALA A 133 -6.29 3.38 -19.86
N PHE A 134 -5.15 2.68 -19.77
CA PHE A 134 -4.00 3.08 -18.95
C PHE A 134 -2.87 3.75 -19.75
N ARG A 135 -3.16 4.29 -20.94
CA ARG A 135 -2.16 4.94 -21.81
C ARG A 135 -1.48 6.11 -21.11
N SER A 136 -0.17 6.25 -21.32
CA SER A 136 0.55 7.45 -20.88
C SER A 136 0.38 8.57 -21.91
N ASP A 137 0.51 9.81 -21.44
CA ASP A 137 0.69 11.01 -22.25
C ASP A 137 2.18 11.27 -22.60
N THR A 138 3.06 10.30 -22.32
CA THR A 138 4.47 10.26 -22.75
C THR A 138 4.74 8.96 -23.51
N GLU A 139 5.95 8.83 -24.07
CA GLU A 139 6.42 7.59 -24.72
C GLU A 139 6.61 6.41 -23.74
N VAL A 140 6.52 6.65 -22.43
CA VAL A 140 6.76 5.63 -21.40
C VAL A 140 5.44 4.98 -21.02
N PRO A 141 5.19 3.71 -21.37
CA PRO A 141 3.94 3.05 -21.02
C PRO A 141 3.81 2.87 -19.50
N MET A 142 2.57 2.67 -19.04
CA MET A 142 2.32 2.23 -17.67
C MET A 142 3.09 0.94 -17.39
N PRO A 143 3.90 0.87 -16.32
CA PRO A 143 4.73 -0.30 -16.06
C PRO A 143 3.91 -1.58 -15.88
N LEU A 144 4.45 -2.70 -16.38
CA LEU A 144 3.87 -4.04 -16.26
C LEU A 144 2.44 -4.14 -16.85
N ILE A 145 2.23 -3.59 -18.05
CA ILE A 145 0.89 -3.49 -18.64
C ILE A 145 0.28 -4.87 -18.96
N GLU A 146 1.10 -5.85 -19.34
CA GLU A 146 0.70 -7.25 -19.53
C GLU A 146 0.28 -7.90 -18.20
N GLU A 147 1.02 -7.67 -17.11
CA GLU A 147 0.62 -8.17 -15.80
C GLU A 147 -0.65 -7.49 -15.29
N ARG A 148 -0.80 -6.18 -15.50
CA ARG A 148 -2.03 -5.44 -15.18
C ARG A 148 -3.24 -6.03 -15.90
N HIS A 149 -3.11 -6.36 -17.18
CA HIS A 149 -4.14 -7.06 -17.95
C HIS A 149 -4.49 -8.41 -17.32
N ARG A 150 -3.49 -9.23 -17.00
CA ARG A 150 -3.68 -10.56 -16.41
C ARG A 150 -4.37 -10.49 -15.05
N VAL A 151 -3.88 -9.66 -14.12
CA VAL A 151 -4.43 -9.60 -12.75
C VAL A 151 -5.82 -8.99 -12.72
N LEU A 152 -6.12 -8.07 -13.64
CA LEU A 152 -7.45 -7.47 -13.74
C LEU A 152 -8.48 -8.48 -14.26
N ASN A 153 -8.16 -9.23 -15.33
CA ASN A 153 -9.01 -10.31 -15.82
C ASN A 153 -9.22 -11.43 -14.79
N GLU A 154 -8.15 -11.83 -14.09
CA GLU A 154 -8.21 -12.81 -13.00
C GLU A 154 -9.20 -12.33 -11.92
N ALA A 155 -9.03 -11.09 -11.44
CA ALA A 155 -9.88 -10.53 -10.40
C ALA A 155 -11.35 -10.42 -10.84
N GLY A 156 -11.62 -10.02 -12.09
CA GLY A 156 -12.97 -9.93 -12.62
C GLY A 156 -13.66 -11.27 -12.71
N THR A 157 -12.94 -12.28 -13.21
CA THR A 157 -13.45 -13.66 -13.31
C THR A 157 -13.82 -14.20 -11.92
N ILE A 158 -12.94 -14.02 -10.93
CA ILE A 158 -13.19 -14.45 -9.54
C ILE A 158 -14.43 -13.77 -8.96
N LEU A 159 -14.58 -12.46 -9.16
CA LEU A 159 -15.75 -11.73 -8.68
C LEU A 159 -17.05 -12.25 -9.30
N LEU A 160 -17.06 -12.49 -10.61
CA LEU A 160 -18.23 -13.03 -11.30
C LEU A 160 -18.59 -14.43 -10.80
N GLU A 161 -17.61 -15.30 -10.61
CA GLU A 161 -17.83 -16.69 -10.21
C GLU A 161 -18.22 -16.86 -8.74
N LYS A 162 -17.63 -16.07 -7.84
CA LYS A 162 -17.73 -16.29 -6.38
C LYS A 162 -18.50 -15.22 -5.63
N PHE A 163 -18.54 -14.00 -6.15
CA PHE A 163 -19.04 -12.82 -5.42
C PHE A 163 -20.15 -12.07 -6.18
N GLY A 164 -20.78 -12.72 -7.15
CA GLY A 164 -21.88 -12.16 -7.94
C GLY A 164 -21.50 -10.93 -8.77
N GLY A 165 -20.21 -10.78 -9.09
CA GLY A 165 -19.68 -9.65 -9.86
C GLY A 165 -19.44 -8.37 -9.06
N SER A 166 -19.58 -8.39 -7.73
CA SER A 166 -19.40 -7.19 -6.88
C SER A 166 -18.36 -7.43 -5.77
N TYR A 167 -17.37 -6.55 -5.67
CA TYR A 167 -16.42 -6.58 -4.56
C TYR A 167 -17.12 -6.26 -3.22
N LEU A 168 -18.20 -5.48 -3.23
CA LEU A 168 -18.98 -5.21 -2.02
C LEU A 168 -19.57 -6.50 -1.40
N THR A 169 -19.88 -7.52 -2.21
CA THR A 169 -20.27 -8.85 -1.71
C THR A 169 -19.15 -9.47 -0.86
N CYS A 170 -17.90 -9.42 -1.36
CA CYS A 170 -16.72 -9.87 -0.62
C CYS A 170 -16.54 -9.09 0.71
N VAL A 171 -16.74 -7.77 0.69
CA VAL A 171 -16.71 -6.92 1.90
C VAL A 171 -17.77 -7.37 2.91
N LYS A 172 -19.00 -7.64 2.47
CA LYS A 172 -20.10 -8.09 3.35
C LYS A 172 -19.82 -9.46 3.98
N GLU A 173 -19.22 -10.39 3.24
CA GLU A 173 -18.84 -11.72 3.75
C GLU A 173 -17.80 -11.67 4.88
N SER A 174 -17.03 -10.59 4.98
CA SER A 174 -16.11 -10.35 6.09
C SER A 174 -16.81 -10.20 7.44
N GLY A 175 -18.13 -9.96 7.45
CA GLY A 175 -18.90 -9.79 8.68
C GLY A 175 -18.35 -8.67 9.57
N LYS A 176 -17.85 -7.59 8.96
CA LYS A 176 -17.24 -6.43 9.64
C LYS A 176 -15.93 -6.76 10.40
N SER A 177 -15.15 -7.72 9.89
CA SER A 177 -13.76 -7.95 10.32
C SER A 177 -12.78 -7.65 9.18
N ALA A 178 -11.87 -6.72 9.42
CA ALA A 178 -10.75 -6.38 8.55
C ALA A 178 -9.82 -7.58 8.34
N GLN A 179 -9.54 -8.36 9.38
CA GLN A 179 -8.72 -9.58 9.25
C GLN A 179 -9.42 -10.66 8.42
N LYS A 180 -10.74 -10.84 8.61
CA LYS A 180 -11.51 -11.78 7.79
C LYS A 180 -11.58 -11.32 6.33
N LEU A 181 -11.74 -10.02 6.07
CA LEU A 181 -11.69 -9.48 4.70
C LEU A 181 -10.33 -9.73 4.05
N LEU A 182 -9.24 -9.45 4.77
CA LEU A 182 -7.87 -9.74 4.32
C LEU A 182 -7.71 -11.22 3.94
N GLN A 183 -8.20 -12.13 4.79
CA GLN A 183 -8.16 -13.56 4.53
C GLN A 183 -8.96 -13.95 3.27
N ILE A 184 -10.20 -13.46 3.13
CA ILE A 184 -11.03 -13.72 1.94
C ILE A 184 -10.31 -13.23 0.67
N ILE A 185 -9.68 -12.06 0.72
CA ILE A 185 -8.93 -11.50 -0.40
C ILE A 185 -7.77 -12.43 -0.78
N VAL A 186 -6.89 -12.76 0.17
CA VAL A 186 -5.69 -13.59 -0.09
C VAL A 186 -6.08 -15.00 -0.55
N GLU A 187 -7.13 -15.60 0.01
CA GLU A 187 -7.59 -16.93 -0.37
C GLU A 187 -8.18 -16.96 -1.78
N ASN A 188 -8.89 -15.90 -2.20
CA ASN A 188 -9.62 -15.92 -3.47
C ASN A 188 -8.87 -15.29 -4.64
N PHE A 189 -8.00 -14.31 -4.40
CA PHE A 189 -7.32 -13.53 -5.43
C PHE A 189 -5.80 -13.77 -5.41
N PRO A 190 -5.28 -14.70 -6.24
CA PRO A 190 -3.87 -15.10 -6.22
C PRO A 190 -2.89 -13.93 -6.36
N SER A 191 -3.21 -12.92 -7.18
CA SER A 191 -2.34 -11.75 -7.35
C SER A 191 -2.06 -10.95 -6.06
N PHE A 192 -2.84 -11.15 -4.99
CA PHE A 192 -2.61 -10.53 -3.68
C PHE A 192 -1.75 -11.35 -2.70
N ARG A 193 -1.38 -12.60 -3.05
CA ARG A 193 -0.60 -13.52 -2.19
C ARG A 193 0.89 -13.19 -2.18
N ASP A 194 1.20 -12.05 -1.58
CA ASP A 194 2.55 -11.54 -1.34
C ASP A 194 3.23 -12.31 -0.19
N GLU A 195 3.75 -13.49 -0.55
CA GLU A 195 4.36 -14.49 0.33
C GLU A 195 5.76 -14.87 -0.17
N THR A 196 6.69 -15.11 0.75
CA THR A 196 8.05 -15.58 0.43
C THR A 196 8.63 -16.43 1.57
N THR A 197 9.89 -16.85 1.44
CA THR A 197 10.61 -17.58 2.47
C THR A 197 11.76 -16.73 3.01
N PHE A 198 11.83 -16.53 4.32
CA PHE A 198 12.95 -15.90 5.00
C PHE A 198 13.53 -16.86 6.04
N GLN A 199 14.83 -17.15 5.96
CA GLN A 199 15.51 -18.08 6.88
C GLN A 199 14.76 -19.41 7.09
N ASN A 200 14.34 -20.04 5.98
CA ASN A 200 13.58 -21.29 5.95
C ASN A 200 12.19 -21.24 6.62
N ARG A 201 11.62 -20.04 6.81
CA ARG A 201 10.25 -19.88 7.30
C ARG A 201 9.41 -19.11 6.30
N LYS A 202 8.17 -19.55 6.09
CA LYS A 202 7.19 -18.81 5.29
C LYS A 202 6.75 -17.53 5.99
N VAL A 203 6.90 -16.41 5.28
CA VAL A 203 6.53 -15.06 5.70
C VAL A 203 5.63 -14.43 4.66
N ALA A 204 4.79 -13.49 5.09
CA ALA A 204 3.88 -12.77 4.22
C ALA A 204 3.88 -11.27 4.54
N PHE A 205 3.60 -10.47 3.52
CA PHE A 205 3.43 -9.02 3.66
C PHE A 205 2.01 -8.59 3.29
N TYR A 206 1.39 -9.27 2.32
CA TYR A 206 0.05 -8.97 1.82
C TYR A 206 -0.20 -7.47 1.56
N LYS A 207 0.83 -6.74 1.09
CA LYS A 207 0.82 -5.26 1.03
C LYS A 207 -0.45 -4.73 0.36
N ARG A 208 -0.72 -5.12 -0.89
CA ARG A 208 -1.89 -4.64 -1.63
C ARG A 208 -3.21 -5.10 -1.03
N ALA A 209 -3.25 -6.26 -0.37
CA ALA A 209 -4.48 -6.74 0.27
C ALA A 209 -4.79 -5.94 1.54
N GLN A 210 -3.75 -5.56 2.29
CA GLN A 210 -3.86 -4.65 3.43
C GLN A 210 -4.31 -3.25 2.98
N ILE A 211 -3.76 -2.74 1.87
CA ILE A 211 -4.23 -1.48 1.25
C ILE A 211 -5.71 -1.60 0.88
N LEU A 212 -6.12 -2.67 0.17
CA LEU A 212 -7.51 -2.86 -0.22
C LEU A 212 -8.49 -2.84 0.97
N VAL A 213 -8.12 -3.43 2.11
CA VAL A 213 -8.92 -3.35 3.34
C VAL A 213 -8.96 -1.91 3.88
N ALA A 214 -7.82 -1.22 3.90
CA ALA A 214 -7.69 0.14 4.40
C ALA A 214 -8.43 1.18 3.54
N ASP A 215 -8.32 1.08 2.22
CA ASP A 215 -8.98 1.97 1.27
C ASP A 215 -10.49 1.71 1.26
N THR A 216 -10.94 0.45 1.43
CA THR A 216 -12.36 0.12 1.64
C THR A 216 -12.90 0.74 2.93
N TRP A 217 -12.16 0.61 4.03
CA TRP A 217 -12.50 1.27 5.30
C TRP A 217 -12.60 2.79 5.14
N SER A 218 -11.63 3.36 4.43
CA SER A 218 -11.50 4.80 4.24
C SER A 218 -12.59 5.35 3.35
N VAL A 219 -12.83 4.77 2.18
CA VAL A 219 -13.84 5.24 1.22
C VAL A 219 -15.26 5.17 1.79
N LEU A 220 -15.52 4.20 2.68
CA LEU A 220 -16.80 4.04 3.40
C LEU A 220 -16.86 4.81 4.74
N ASP A 221 -15.88 5.67 5.04
CA ASP A 221 -15.80 6.48 6.27
C ASP A 221 -15.84 5.65 7.57
N GLY A 222 -15.41 4.39 7.54
CA GLY A 222 -15.54 3.47 8.66
C GLY A 222 -17.00 3.18 9.07
N LYS A 223 -17.96 3.39 8.17
CA LYS A 223 -19.41 3.23 8.41
C LYS A 223 -19.99 2.13 7.53
N GLY A 224 -21.22 1.71 7.85
CA GLY A 224 -21.95 0.71 7.06
C GLY A 224 -21.17 -0.60 6.94
N ASP A 225 -20.91 -1.02 5.70
CA ASP A 225 -20.14 -2.21 5.37
C ASP A 225 -18.63 -2.06 5.66
N GLY A 226 -18.11 -0.82 5.75
CA GLY A 226 -16.72 -0.52 6.08
C GLY A 226 -16.46 -0.37 7.58
N CYS A 227 -17.46 -0.60 8.44
CA CYS A 227 -17.34 -0.50 9.90
C CYS A 227 -16.64 -1.73 10.49
N PHE A 228 -15.32 -1.87 10.26
CA PHE A 228 -14.55 -3.01 10.72
C PHE A 228 -14.20 -2.91 12.22
N SER A 229 -14.51 -3.96 12.97
CA SER A 229 -14.32 -4.02 14.44
C SER A 229 -12.85 -4.15 14.88
N ASP A 230 -11.98 -4.61 13.99
CA ASP A 230 -10.58 -4.95 14.22
C ASP A 230 -9.64 -4.27 13.22
N ILE A 231 -10.04 -3.10 12.67
CA ILE A 231 -9.26 -2.35 11.67
C ILE A 231 -7.81 -2.05 12.13
N SER A 232 -7.61 -1.85 13.44
CA SER A 232 -6.28 -1.62 14.04
C SER A 232 -5.33 -2.82 13.98
N LYS A 233 -5.81 -3.99 13.52
CA LYS A 233 -4.98 -5.18 13.27
C LYS A 233 -4.28 -5.15 11.91
N ILE A 234 -4.71 -4.29 10.99
CA ILE A 234 -4.02 -4.06 9.73
C ILE A 234 -2.72 -3.29 10.01
N SER A 235 -1.62 -3.79 9.48
CA SER A 235 -0.29 -3.19 9.63
C SER A 235 -0.04 -2.12 8.57
N ILE A 236 1.08 -1.41 8.68
CA ILE A 236 1.53 -0.46 7.65
C ILE A 236 1.87 -1.21 6.35
N PHE A 237 1.85 -0.52 5.20
CA PHE A 237 2.06 -1.15 3.91
C PHE A 237 3.54 -1.12 3.55
N ALA A 238 4.17 -2.29 3.41
CA ALA A 238 5.60 -2.41 3.07
C ALA A 238 5.90 -2.07 1.60
N ASP A 239 5.82 -0.79 1.26
CA ASP A 239 6.23 -0.21 -0.01
C ASP A 239 7.71 0.23 -0.02
N TYR A 240 8.12 1.02 -1.02
CA TYR A 240 9.49 1.53 -1.16
C TYR A 240 9.74 2.91 -0.55
N ARG A 241 8.68 3.67 -0.24
CA ARG A 241 8.77 5.03 0.31
C ARG A 241 8.81 5.02 1.83
N ILE A 242 8.04 4.16 2.47
CA ILE A 242 8.06 3.98 3.93
C ILE A 242 9.48 3.69 4.45
N PRO A 243 10.22 2.70 3.94
CA PRO A 243 11.61 2.48 4.36
C PRO A 243 12.51 3.70 4.15
N GLN A 244 12.31 4.44 3.06
CA GLN A 244 13.07 5.66 2.77
C GLN A 244 12.84 6.73 3.85
N VAL A 245 11.58 6.95 4.23
CA VAL A 245 11.19 7.90 5.29
C VAL A 245 11.77 7.46 6.63
N LEU A 246 11.64 6.19 6.99
CA LEU A 246 12.12 5.66 8.28
C LEU A 246 13.64 5.80 8.43
N VAL A 247 14.40 5.58 7.36
CA VAL A 247 15.85 5.82 7.37
C VAL A 247 16.19 7.30 7.42
N HIS A 248 15.46 8.14 6.66
CA HIS A 248 15.66 9.59 6.70
C HIS A 248 15.40 10.18 8.11
N LEU A 249 14.35 9.73 8.78
CA LEU A 249 14.01 10.15 10.14
C LEU A 249 14.92 9.53 11.21
N GLY A 250 15.74 8.56 10.84
CA GLY A 250 16.70 7.87 11.72
C GLY A 250 16.10 6.77 12.58
N ALA A 251 14.87 6.31 12.30
CA ALA A 251 14.24 5.18 12.97
C ALA A 251 14.72 3.81 12.43
N MET A 252 15.28 3.81 11.22
CA MET A 252 15.94 2.66 10.61
C MET A 252 17.32 3.02 10.09
N ARG A 253 18.20 2.02 9.97
CA ARG A 253 19.51 2.14 9.34
C ARG A 253 19.84 0.89 8.54
N TYR A 254 20.54 1.05 7.43
CA TYR A 254 21.06 -0.07 6.63
C TYR A 254 22.52 -0.38 6.96
N SER A 255 22.95 -1.62 6.72
CA SER A 255 24.36 -1.98 6.66
C SER A 255 25.07 -1.20 5.55
N GLU A 256 26.41 -1.09 5.65
CA GLU A 256 27.21 -0.45 4.61
C GLU A 256 27.07 -1.15 3.25
N GLU A 257 26.99 -2.49 3.25
CA GLU A 257 26.80 -3.28 2.04
C GLU A 257 25.48 -2.97 1.35
N LEU A 258 24.37 -3.03 2.09
CA LEU A 258 23.04 -2.76 1.56
C LEU A 258 22.93 -1.30 1.07
N MET A 259 23.42 -0.34 1.86
CA MET A 259 23.44 1.06 1.47
C MET A 259 24.23 1.29 0.17
N ASN A 260 25.37 0.61 0.00
CA ASN A 260 26.17 0.70 -1.22
C ASN A 260 25.47 0.08 -2.44
N LYS A 261 24.72 -1.02 -2.28
CA LYS A 261 23.88 -1.59 -3.34
C LYS A 261 22.78 -0.63 -3.77
N LEU A 262 22.06 -0.05 -2.80
CA LEU A 262 20.98 0.89 -3.06
C LEU A 262 21.48 2.16 -3.78
N LYS A 263 22.62 2.72 -3.35
CA LYS A 263 23.24 3.90 -4.02
C LYS A 263 23.63 3.63 -5.47
N LYS A 264 23.92 2.37 -5.82
CA LYS A 264 24.23 1.95 -7.20
C LYS A 264 22.98 1.65 -8.02
N GLY A 265 21.78 1.84 -7.47
CA GLY A 265 20.52 1.55 -8.14
C GLY A 265 20.29 0.05 -8.37
N HIS A 266 20.82 -0.80 -7.49
CA HIS A 266 20.69 -2.26 -7.62
C HIS A 266 19.21 -2.68 -7.72
N MET A 267 18.90 -3.48 -8.74
CA MET A 267 17.58 -4.08 -8.93
C MET A 267 17.48 -5.39 -8.14
N PHE A 268 16.73 -5.37 -7.05
CA PHE A 268 16.44 -6.55 -6.25
C PHE A 268 15.39 -7.43 -6.95
N GLN A 269 15.50 -8.73 -6.73
CA GLN A 269 14.45 -9.68 -7.06
C GLN A 269 13.45 -9.77 -5.89
N PHE A 270 12.20 -10.08 -6.22
CA PHE A 270 11.20 -10.37 -5.20
C PHE A 270 11.64 -11.57 -4.35
N GLY A 271 11.68 -11.40 -3.02
CA GLY A 271 12.10 -12.44 -2.09
C GLY A 271 13.60 -12.49 -1.82
N ASP A 272 14.40 -11.56 -2.36
CA ASP A 272 15.79 -11.41 -1.94
C ASP A 272 15.86 -11.10 -0.44
N ASN A 273 16.78 -11.74 0.30
CA ASN A 273 16.86 -11.54 1.76
C ASN A 273 16.93 -10.06 2.16
N GLN A 274 17.70 -9.24 1.45
CA GLN A 274 17.80 -7.81 1.72
C GLN A 274 16.51 -7.05 1.42
N GLU A 275 15.75 -7.43 0.37
CA GLU A 275 14.43 -6.86 0.08
C GLU A 275 13.42 -7.22 1.17
N VAL A 276 13.39 -8.49 1.56
CA VAL A 276 12.54 -9.01 2.64
C VAL A 276 12.85 -8.33 3.98
N GLU A 277 14.13 -8.14 4.29
CA GLU A 277 14.58 -7.43 5.49
C GLU A 277 14.13 -5.98 5.49
N ILE A 278 14.27 -5.24 4.37
CA ILE A 278 13.80 -3.86 4.29
C ILE A 278 12.29 -3.79 4.58
N ARG A 279 11.50 -4.65 3.95
CA ARG A 279 10.04 -4.67 4.11
C ARG A 279 9.61 -5.06 5.52
N GLY A 280 10.16 -6.16 6.05
CA GLY A 280 9.82 -6.68 7.37
C GLY A 280 10.21 -5.72 8.50
N CYS A 281 11.42 -5.17 8.43
CA CYS A 281 11.88 -4.17 9.39
C CYS A 281 11.06 -2.87 9.30
N SER A 282 10.63 -2.45 8.11
CA SER A 282 9.77 -1.26 7.98
C SER A 282 8.44 -1.43 8.69
N ILE A 283 7.78 -2.58 8.51
CA ILE A 283 6.53 -2.89 9.20
C ILE A 283 6.75 -2.90 10.71
N TRP A 284 7.76 -3.64 11.18
CA TRP A 284 8.01 -3.78 12.61
C TRP A 284 8.41 -2.45 13.27
N CYS A 285 9.20 -1.61 12.57
CA CYS A 285 9.55 -0.28 13.02
C CYS A 285 8.29 0.59 13.26
N CYS A 286 7.32 0.53 12.36
CA CYS A 286 6.08 1.30 12.50
C CYS A 286 5.18 0.78 13.62
N GLU A 287 5.17 -0.53 13.87
CA GLU A 287 4.53 -1.11 15.06
C GLU A 287 5.14 -0.58 16.36
N LEU A 288 6.47 -0.43 16.41
CA LEU A 288 7.17 0.18 17.56
C LEU A 288 6.89 1.68 17.69
N ILE A 289 6.78 2.42 16.57
CA ILE A 289 6.38 3.83 16.56
C ILE A 289 4.97 4.00 17.12
N CYS A 290 3.99 3.24 16.61
CA CYS A 290 2.62 3.24 17.12
C CYS A 290 2.57 2.92 18.62
N SER A 291 3.31 1.89 19.07
CA SER A 291 3.37 1.52 20.48
C SER A 291 3.98 2.63 21.35
N SER A 292 5.06 3.26 20.88
CA SER A 292 5.72 4.37 21.58
C SER A 292 4.80 5.59 21.69
N LEU A 293 4.08 5.90 20.61
CA LEU A 293 3.12 6.99 20.55
C LEU A 293 1.94 6.77 21.51
N LEU A 294 1.40 5.55 21.57
CA LEU A 294 0.35 5.17 22.54
C LEU A 294 0.82 5.33 23.98
N GLU A 295 2.05 4.92 24.30
CA GLU A 295 2.62 5.09 25.64
C GLU A 295 2.86 6.56 26.00
N LEU A 296 3.23 7.42 25.03
CA LEU A 296 3.32 8.87 25.25
C LEU A 296 1.97 9.48 25.63
N TYR A 297 0.89 9.12 24.94
CA TYR A 297 -0.46 9.60 25.24
C TYR A 297 -0.98 9.08 26.58
N LYS A 298 -0.74 7.80 26.88
CA LYS A 298 -1.08 7.19 28.16
C LYS A 298 -0.40 7.90 29.34
N LYS A 299 0.85 8.34 29.19
CA LYS A 299 1.55 9.15 30.20
C LYS A 299 0.90 10.53 30.43
N LYS A 300 0.17 11.07 29.45
CA LYS A 300 -0.63 12.30 29.60
C LYS A 300 -2.05 12.05 30.13
N GLY A 301 -2.45 10.79 30.28
CA GLY A 301 -3.81 10.42 30.73
C GLY A 301 -4.83 10.27 29.60
N ASP A 302 -4.39 10.29 28.33
CA ASP A 302 -5.26 10.15 27.18
C ASP A 302 -5.25 8.71 26.64
N ASN A 303 -6.42 8.14 26.34
CA ASN A 303 -6.55 6.85 25.67
C ASN A 303 -6.78 7.05 24.17
N MET A 304 -5.76 6.74 23.36
CA MET A 304 -5.76 6.94 21.91
C MET A 304 -5.79 5.63 21.12
N ASN A 305 -6.11 4.49 21.76
CA ASN A 305 -6.10 3.15 21.14
C ASN A 305 -7.01 3.02 19.90
N GLU A 306 -8.08 3.80 19.83
CA GLU A 306 -9.00 3.79 18.68
C GLU A 306 -8.60 4.77 17.57
N LYS A 307 -7.74 5.74 17.87
CA LYS A 307 -7.33 6.81 16.95
C LYS A 307 -5.97 6.57 16.31
N ILE A 308 -5.07 5.87 16.99
CA ILE A 308 -3.76 5.52 16.46
C ILE A 308 -3.82 4.11 15.91
N ASN A 309 -3.61 3.96 14.61
CA ASN A 309 -3.43 2.68 13.95
C ASN A 309 -2.40 2.81 12.83
N ALA A 310 -1.88 1.68 12.36
CA ALA A 310 -0.81 1.65 11.38
C ALA A 310 -1.24 2.13 9.98
N ILE A 311 -2.54 2.08 9.64
CA ILE A 311 -3.07 2.63 8.38
C ILE A 311 -2.95 4.16 8.38
N LEU A 312 -3.38 4.83 9.44
CA LEU A 312 -3.27 6.30 9.52
C LEU A 312 -1.82 6.77 9.59
N LEU A 313 -0.96 5.96 10.23
CA LEU A 313 0.49 6.18 10.17
C LEU A 313 1.01 6.04 8.74
N ASP A 314 0.56 5.05 7.97
CA ASP A 314 0.90 4.87 6.56
C ASP A 314 0.55 6.12 5.75
N TYR A 315 -0.70 6.56 5.81
CA TYR A 315 -1.18 7.73 5.07
C TYR A 315 -0.34 8.97 5.37
N TYR A 316 -0.06 9.21 6.66
CA TYR A 316 0.79 10.33 7.06
C TYR A 316 2.22 10.20 6.54
N LEU A 317 2.86 9.04 6.69
CA LEU A 317 4.25 8.85 6.28
C LEU A 317 4.40 8.86 4.76
N TRP A 318 3.41 8.38 4.02
CA TRP A 318 3.40 8.40 2.57
C TRP A 318 3.26 9.83 2.03
N ASP A 319 2.35 10.64 2.59
CA ASP A 319 2.23 12.07 2.25
C ASP A 319 3.51 12.83 2.65
N TYR A 320 4.05 12.58 3.84
CA TYR A 320 5.33 13.13 4.28
C TYR A 320 6.45 12.81 3.26
N ALA A 321 6.46 11.60 2.71
CA ALA A 321 7.44 11.18 1.72
C ALA A 321 7.37 11.98 0.42
N GLN A 322 6.15 12.41 0.02
CA GLN A 322 5.95 13.23 -1.16
C GLN A 322 6.44 14.66 -0.91
N ASP A 323 6.04 15.24 0.21
CA ASP A 323 6.34 16.62 0.57
C ASP A 323 7.85 16.85 0.81
N HIS A 324 8.54 15.85 1.36
CA HIS A 324 9.97 15.91 1.71
C HIS A 324 10.86 15.16 0.71
N ARG A 325 10.39 14.93 -0.52
CA ARG A 325 11.13 14.17 -1.55
C ARG A 325 12.54 14.70 -1.77
N GLU A 326 12.70 16.02 -1.78
CA GLU A 326 13.99 16.68 -1.98
C GLU A 326 14.95 16.44 -0.81
N ASP A 327 14.46 16.51 0.42
CA ASP A 327 15.25 16.29 1.64
C ASP A 327 15.72 14.83 1.76
N MET A 328 14.95 13.90 1.20
CA MET A 328 15.23 12.47 1.22
C MET A 328 16.08 11.98 0.04
N LYS A 329 16.51 12.84 -0.88
CA LYS A 329 17.32 12.44 -2.06
C LYS A 329 18.58 11.64 -1.72
N ARG A 330 19.14 11.82 -0.53
CA ARG A 330 20.34 11.11 -0.05
C ARG A 330 20.06 9.69 0.45
N VAL A 331 18.80 9.33 0.66
CA VAL A 331 18.36 8.01 1.09
C VAL A 331 17.73 7.32 -0.13
N PRO A 332 18.45 6.40 -0.80
CA PRO A 332 17.86 5.65 -1.90
C PRO A 332 16.80 4.67 -1.38
N PHE A 333 15.76 4.45 -2.17
CA PHE A 333 14.79 3.37 -1.95
C PHE A 333 15.20 2.12 -2.75
N HIS A 334 14.71 0.95 -2.36
CA HIS A 334 15.00 -0.29 -3.07
C HIS A 334 14.15 -0.42 -4.33
N HIS A 335 14.77 -0.88 -5.40
CA HIS A 335 14.13 -1.10 -6.69
C HIS A 335 13.76 -2.57 -6.85
N VAL A 336 12.46 -2.85 -6.92
CA VAL A 336 11.91 -4.18 -7.19
C VAL A 336 10.81 -4.01 -8.23
N ARG A 337 10.84 -4.80 -9.30
CA ARG A 337 9.78 -4.81 -10.32
C ARG A 337 8.95 -6.08 -10.15
N SER A 338 7.76 -5.96 -9.57
CA SER A 338 6.85 -7.08 -9.35
C SER A 338 5.40 -6.63 -9.20
N ILE A 339 4.47 -7.57 -9.19
CA ILE A 339 3.04 -7.29 -8.95
C ILE A 339 2.70 -7.04 -7.47
N TYR A 340 3.62 -7.34 -6.55
CA TYR A 340 3.40 -7.25 -5.10
C TYR A 340 3.87 -5.93 -4.50
N TYR A 341 4.62 -5.14 -5.28
CA TYR A 341 5.49 -4.09 -4.79
C TYR A 341 5.18 -2.73 -5.42
#